data_AF-A0A5A7RQK4-F1
#
_entry.id   AF-A0A5A7RQK4-F1
#
_cell.length_a   1.000
_cell.length_b   1.000
_cell.length_c   1.000
_cell.angle_alpha   90.00
_cell.angle_beta   90.00
_cell.angle_gamma   90.00
#
_symmetry.space_group_name_H-M   'P 1'
#
loop_
_entity.id
_entity.type
_entity.pdbx_description
1 polymer ?
#
loop_
_entity_poly.entity_id
_entity_poly.type
_entity_poly.pdbx_seq_one_letter_code
_entity_poly.pdbx_strand_id
1 'polypeptide(L)'
;MLRVEQSGSFVEQAFELADRVVHLFKNEYNVVNNVVWSCLNKTNASALASLIGSDIMPAGSVVSKWNVSSGSFDSYIVGISPPAYDFVINPGDCIVLRVSDSGDFQIEVIK
;
A
#
# COMPACT_ATOMS: atom_id res chain seq x y z
N MET A 1 -3.94 -0.44 -20.39
CA MET A 1 -5.25 -0.77 -20.99
C MET A 1 -5.97 -1.68 -20.02
N LEU A 2 -7.01 -1.20 -19.35
CA LEU A 2 -7.89 -2.03 -18.53
C LEU A 2 -8.62 -2.99 -19.50
N ARG A 3 -8.40 -4.30 -19.38
CA ARG A 3 -9.14 -5.29 -20.17
C ARG A 3 -10.27 -5.81 -19.29
N VAL A 4 -11.49 -5.52 -19.69
CA VAL A 4 -12.69 -6.07 -19.06
C VAL A 4 -13.13 -7.25 -19.92
N GLU A 5 -13.27 -8.43 -19.31
CA GLU A 5 -13.61 -9.69 -20.01
C GLU A 5 -15.06 -9.69 -20.53
N GLN A 6 -15.93 -8.85 -19.95
CA GLN A 6 -17.33 -8.69 -20.35
C GLN A 6 -17.73 -7.20 -20.31
N SER A 7 -18.67 -6.81 -21.18
CA SER A 7 -19.22 -5.45 -21.19
C SER A 7 -19.95 -5.16 -19.88
N GLY A 8 -19.49 -4.14 -19.15
CA GLY A 8 -20.12 -3.63 -17.94
C GLY A 8 -19.89 -2.12 -17.81
N SER A 9 -20.76 -1.46 -17.05
CA SER A 9 -20.48 -0.11 -16.55
C SER A 9 -19.82 -0.24 -15.18
N PHE A 10 -18.77 0.55 -14.93
CA PHE A 10 -18.33 0.82 -13.57
C PHE A 10 -18.75 2.25 -13.24
N VAL A 11 -19.37 2.43 -12.07
CA VAL A 11 -19.62 3.76 -11.53
C VAL A 11 -18.38 4.11 -10.72
N GLU A 12 -17.58 5.04 -11.21
CA GLU A 12 -16.49 5.62 -10.43
C GLU A 12 -17.12 6.67 -9.49
N GLN A 13 -17.46 6.25 -8.28
CA GLN A 13 -17.89 7.18 -7.23
C GLN A 13 -16.66 7.83 -6.62
N ALA A 14 -16.67 9.16 -6.47
CA ALA A 14 -15.72 9.85 -5.62
C ALA A 14 -15.76 9.19 -4.23
N PHE A 15 -14.66 8.55 -3.86
CA PHE A 15 -14.58 7.65 -2.71
C PHE A 15 -15.12 8.33 -1.44
N GLU A 16 -16.19 7.78 -0.86
CA GLU A 16 -16.51 8.06 0.53
C GLU A 16 -15.43 7.37 1.37
N LEU A 17 -14.64 8.14 2.11
CA LEU A 17 -13.60 7.58 2.95
C LEU A 17 -14.26 6.76 4.05
N ALA A 18 -14.13 5.44 3.95
CA ALA A 18 -14.69 4.47 4.87
C ALA A 18 -13.62 3.44 5.26
N ASP A 19 -13.82 2.85 6.43
CA ASP A 19 -13.02 1.73 6.89
C ASP A 19 -13.10 0.60 5.86
N ARG A 20 -11.98 -0.07 5.61
CA ARG A 20 -11.95 -1.19 4.67
C ARG A 20 -10.93 -2.26 5.04
N VAL A 21 -11.31 -3.48 4.72
CA VAL A 21 -10.41 -4.63 4.69
C VAL A 21 -9.59 -4.56 3.40
N VAL A 22 -8.26 -4.60 3.52
CA VAL A 22 -7.37 -4.72 2.37
C VAL A 22 -6.84 -6.14 2.32
N HIS A 23 -7.05 -6.81 1.18
CA HIS A 23 -6.55 -8.15 0.94
C HIS A 23 -5.22 -8.07 0.18
N LEU A 24 -4.18 -8.69 0.76
CA LEU A 24 -2.85 -8.79 0.21
C LEU A 24 -2.59 -10.22 -0.26
N PHE A 25 -2.07 -10.34 -1.49
CA PHE A 25 -1.81 -11.62 -2.12
C PHE A 25 -0.31 -11.82 -2.27
N LYS A 26 0.13 -13.05 -2.01
CA LYS A 26 1.44 -13.57 -2.41
C LYS A 26 1.24 -14.72 -3.39
N ASN A 27 2.11 -14.80 -4.39
CA ASN A 27 2.25 -15.98 -5.24
C ASN A 27 3.72 -16.19 -5.65
N GLU A 28 3.97 -17.24 -6.44
CA GLU A 28 5.30 -17.60 -6.94
C GLU A 28 5.97 -16.49 -7.78
N TYR A 29 5.19 -15.52 -8.27
CA TYR A 29 5.68 -14.41 -9.09
C TYR A 29 6.01 -13.16 -8.27
N ASN A 30 5.91 -13.22 -6.94
CA ASN A 30 6.11 -12.07 -6.05
C ASN A 30 5.24 -10.87 -6.50
N VAL A 31 3.93 -11.12 -6.61
CA VAL A 31 2.95 -10.13 -7.05
C VAL A 31 3.05 -8.84 -6.26
N VAL A 32 2.88 -7.76 -6.99
CA VAL A 32 2.79 -6.41 -6.45
C VAL A 32 1.35 -6.16 -6.02
N ASN A 33 1.18 -5.80 -4.75
CA ASN A 33 -0.10 -5.32 -4.22
C ASN A 33 -0.12 -3.79 -4.30
N ASN A 34 -1.28 -3.21 -4.63
CA ASN A 34 -1.45 -1.76 -4.70
C ASN A 34 -2.53 -1.34 -3.70
N VAL A 35 -2.20 -0.39 -2.83
CA VAL A 35 -3.09 0.08 -1.77
C VAL A 35 -3.12 1.60 -1.79
N VAL A 36 -4.31 2.17 -1.92
CA VAL A 36 -4.50 3.61 -1.73
C VAL A 36 -4.56 3.92 -0.24
N TRP A 37 -3.80 4.90 0.24
CA TRP A 37 -3.92 5.37 1.62
C TRP A 37 -5.18 6.21 1.78
N SER A 38 -6.25 5.62 2.32
CA SER A 38 -7.56 6.27 2.48
C SER A 38 -7.77 6.97 3.82
N CYS A 39 -6.79 6.97 4.73
CA CYS A 39 -6.90 7.74 5.97
C CYS A 39 -6.67 9.23 5.71
N LEU A 40 -7.32 10.10 6.50
CA LEU A 40 -7.12 11.55 6.46
C LEU A 40 -5.80 12.00 7.10
N ASN A 41 -5.25 11.19 8.00
CA ASN A 41 -3.97 11.44 8.63
C ASN A 41 -2.83 10.83 7.80
N LYS A 42 -1.73 11.57 7.68
CA LYS A 42 -0.48 11.03 7.12
C LYS A 42 0.09 9.94 8.01
N THR A 43 0.80 8.99 7.42
CA THR A 43 1.58 7.96 8.11
C THR A 43 2.99 7.89 7.52
N ASN A 44 3.82 6.99 8.06
CA ASN A 44 5.12 6.67 7.49
C ASN A 44 5.11 5.25 6.91
N ALA A 45 6.06 4.96 6.02
CA ALA A 45 6.21 3.63 5.43
C ALA A 45 6.41 2.52 6.48
N SER A 46 7.22 2.81 7.51
CA SER A 46 7.46 1.90 8.64
C SER A 46 6.21 1.63 9.47
N ALA A 47 5.39 2.66 9.68
CA ALA A 47 4.14 2.56 10.41
C ALA A 47 3.09 1.76 9.64
N LEU A 48 3.00 1.94 8.31
CA LEU A 48 2.17 1.10 7.45
C LEU A 48 2.60 -0.37 7.51
N ALA A 49 3.90 -0.67 7.41
CA ALA A 49 4.38 -2.04 7.54
C ALA A 49 4.05 -2.66 8.91
N SER A 50 4.15 -1.86 9.98
CA SER A 50 3.78 -2.27 11.33
C SER A 50 2.27 -2.54 11.47
N LEU A 51 1.44 -1.72 10.83
CA LEU A 51 -0.02 -1.90 10.78
C LEU A 51 -0.40 -3.20 10.06
N ILE A 52 0.28 -3.54 8.96
CA ILE A 52 0.04 -4.77 8.20
C ILE A 52 0.50 -6.01 9.00
N GLY A 53 1.53 -5.85 9.84
CA GLY A 53 2.00 -6.90 10.74
C GLY A 53 3.13 -7.75 10.16
N SER A 54 3.96 -8.28 11.06
CA SER A 54 5.19 -9.01 10.73
C SER A 54 4.97 -10.34 10.01
N ASP A 55 3.78 -10.93 10.14
CA ASP A 55 3.45 -12.20 9.49
C ASP A 55 3.32 -12.01 7.97
N ILE A 56 2.81 -10.85 7.54
CA ILE A 56 2.60 -10.50 6.12
C ILE A 56 3.79 -9.69 5.59
N MET A 57 4.29 -8.74 6.38
CA MET A 57 5.42 -7.87 6.05
C MET A 57 6.60 -8.03 7.02
N PRO A 58 7.28 -9.19 7.04
CA PRO A 58 8.51 -9.39 7.80
C PRO A 58 9.67 -8.55 7.23
N ALA A 59 10.81 -8.55 7.93
CA ALA A 59 12.03 -7.91 7.47
C ALA A 59 12.40 -8.35 6.04
N GLY A 60 12.75 -7.39 5.18
CA GLY A 60 12.98 -7.61 3.74
C GLY A 60 11.77 -7.34 2.84
N SER A 61 10.57 -7.20 3.40
CA SER A 61 9.39 -6.74 2.66
C SER A 61 9.54 -5.27 2.23
N VAL A 62 8.83 -4.85 1.19
CA VAL A 62 9.03 -3.52 0.58
C VAL A 62 7.74 -2.71 0.52
N VAL A 63 7.85 -1.46 0.97
CA VAL A 63 6.84 -0.41 0.80
C VAL A 63 7.40 0.62 -0.16
N SER A 64 6.69 0.92 -1.26
CA SER A 64 7.12 1.89 -2.25
C SER A 64 6.02 2.88 -2.61
N LYS A 65 6.40 4.12 -2.94
CA LYS A 65 5.50 5.17 -3.44
C LYS A 65 6.15 5.93 -4.59
N TRP A 66 5.37 6.31 -5.60
CA TRP A 66 5.85 7.19 -6.67
C TRP A 66 6.12 8.60 -6.16
N ASN A 67 7.33 9.10 -6.39
CA ASN A 67 7.74 10.46 -6.06
C ASN A 67 7.88 11.28 -7.34
N VAL A 68 6.96 12.22 -7.53
CA VAL A 68 6.91 13.08 -8.73
C VAL A 68 8.06 14.09 -8.78
N SER A 69 8.64 14.46 -7.64
CA SER A 69 9.74 15.42 -7.58
C SER A 69 11.05 14.80 -8.04
N SER A 70 11.31 13.54 -7.68
CA SER A 70 12.48 12.80 -8.15
C SER A 70 12.25 12.05 -9.47
N GLY A 71 10.99 11.81 -9.84
CA GLY A 71 10.64 10.97 -10.99
C GLY A 71 10.98 9.49 -10.76
N SER A 72 10.97 9.04 -9.51
CA SER A 72 11.35 7.67 -9.11
C SER A 72 10.45 7.15 -8.00
N PHE A 73 10.55 5.86 -7.67
CA PHE A 73 9.93 5.33 -6.46
C PHE A 73 10.81 5.61 -5.23
N ASP A 74 10.20 6.18 -4.19
CA ASP A 74 10.73 6.07 -2.84
C ASP A 74 10.42 4.66 -2.33
N SER A 75 11.41 3.98 -1.76
CA SER A 75 11.27 2.59 -1.29
C SER A 75 11.86 2.42 0.10
N TYR A 76 11.09 1.78 0.97
CA TYR A 76 11.44 1.42 2.33
C TYR A 76 11.41 -0.11 2.45
N ILE A 77 12.54 -0.69 2.87
CA ILE A 77 12.69 -2.12 3.11
C ILE A 77 12.56 -2.36 4.62
N VAL A 78 11.53 -3.10 5.02
CA VAL A 78 11.20 -3.36 6.41
C VAL A 78 12.40 -3.98 7.14
N GLY A 79 12.78 -3.42 8.29
CA GLY A 79 13.89 -3.92 9.11
C GLY A 79 15.30 -3.73 8.53
N ILE A 80 15.44 -3.15 7.33
CA ILE A 80 16.74 -2.99 6.64
C ILE A 80 17.02 -1.52 6.31
N SER A 81 16.02 -0.78 5.82
CA SER A 81 16.18 0.62 5.43
C SER A 81 16.51 1.52 6.62
N PRO A 82 17.49 2.44 6.49
CA PRO A 82 17.75 3.47 7.49
C PRO A 82 16.54 4.41 7.67
N PRO A 83 16.42 5.12 8.81
CA PRO A 83 15.32 6.05 9.06
C PRO A 83 15.14 7.14 7.99
N ALA A 84 16.20 7.52 7.28
CA ALA A 84 16.14 8.49 6.18
C ALA A 84 15.30 8.03 4.97
N TYR A 85 15.04 6.72 4.85
CA TYR A 85 14.20 6.14 3.81
C TYR A 85 12.75 5.94 4.27
N ASP A 86 12.43 6.26 5.53
CA ASP A 86 11.07 6.17 6.06
C ASP A 86 10.24 7.36 5.62
N PHE A 87 9.76 7.30 4.37
CA PHE A 87 9.03 8.39 3.74
C PHE A 87 7.61 8.53 4.28
N VAL A 88 7.09 9.76 4.18
CA VAL A 88 5.72 10.10 4.55
C VAL A 88 4.75 9.63 3.46
N ILE A 89 3.67 8.98 3.89
CA ILE A 89 2.52 8.59 3.09
C ILE A 89 1.38 9.57 3.42
N ASN A 90 0.94 10.32 2.41
CA ASN A 90 -0.13 11.30 2.51
C ASN A 90 -1.48 10.68 2.13
N PRO A 91 -2.61 11.25 2.57
CA PRO A 91 -3.93 10.89 2.09
C PRO A 91 -4.00 10.86 0.56
N GLY A 92 -4.51 9.76 0.00
CA GLY A 92 -4.65 9.54 -1.44
C GLY A 92 -3.42 8.98 -2.14
N ASP A 93 -2.26 8.84 -1.47
CA ASP A 93 -1.09 8.21 -2.07
C ASP A 93 -1.36 6.75 -2.39
N CYS A 94 -0.95 6.29 -3.58
CA CYS A 94 -0.97 4.88 -3.95
C CYS A 94 0.35 4.22 -3.56
N ILE A 95 0.26 3.18 -2.75
CA ILE A 95 1.37 2.43 -2.18
C ILE A 95 1.49 1.09 -2.89
N VAL A 96 2.72 0.76 -3.25
CA VAL A 96 3.11 -0.48 -3.90
C VAL A 96 3.78 -1.35 -2.83
N LEU A 97 3.24 -2.55 -2.60
CA LEU A 97 3.70 -3.48 -1.57
C LEU A 97 4.23 -4.76 -2.19
N ARG A 98 5.39 -5.20 -1.72
CA ARG A 98 5.90 -6.57 -1.92
C ARG A 98 5.93 -7.25 -0.56
N VAL A 99 5.14 -8.31 -0.45
CA VAL A 99 4.83 -9.01 0.81
C VAL A 99 5.45 -10.40 0.84
N SER A 100 5.70 -10.91 2.04
CA SER A 100 6.25 -12.25 2.22
C SER A 100 5.21 -13.30 2.57
N ASP A 101 3.96 -12.91 2.85
CA ASP A 101 2.82 -13.82 2.86
C ASP A 101 1.54 -13.12 2.39
N SER A 102 0.48 -13.90 2.12
CA SER A 102 -0.86 -13.36 1.90
C SER A 102 -1.54 -13.06 3.24
N GLY A 103 -2.50 -12.16 3.24
CA GLY A 103 -3.30 -11.87 4.42
C GLY A 103 -4.16 -10.65 4.24
N ASP A 104 -4.71 -10.15 5.34
CA ASP A 104 -5.54 -8.96 5.35
C ASP A 104 -5.16 -8.01 6.48
N PHE A 105 -5.44 -6.74 6.27
CA PHE A 105 -5.35 -5.73 7.32
C PHE A 105 -6.46 -4.69 7.15
N GLN A 106 -6.82 -4.04 8.26
CA GLN A 106 -7.82 -2.98 8.26
C GLN A 106 -7.15 -1.62 8.06
N ILE A 107 -7.75 -0.81 7.18
CA ILE A 107 -7.49 0.63 7.15
C ILE A 107 -8.70 1.31 7.77
N GLU A 108 -8.50 1.94 8.92
CA GLU A 108 -9.51 2.72 9.61
C GLU A 108 -9.39 4.20 9.20
N VAL A 109 -10.48 4.78 8.69
CA VAL A 109 -10.56 6.20 8.40
C VAL A 109 -10.96 6.91 9.67
N ILE A 110 -9.96 7.29 10.46
CA ILE A 110 -10.18 8.22 11.58
C ILE A 110 -10.57 9.58 10.99
N LYS A 111 -11.84 9.96 11.18
CA LYS A 111 -12.40 11.27 10.79
C LYS A 111 -11.95 12.38 11.72
#